data_AF-A0AAN7VAA6-F1
#
_entry.id   AF-A0AAN7VAA6-F1
#
_cell.length_a   1.000
_cell.length_b   1.000
_cell.length_c   1.000
_cell.angle_alpha   90.00
_cell.angle_beta   90.00
_cell.angle_gamma   90.00
#
_symmetry.space_group_name_H-M   'P 1'
#
loop_
_entity.id
_entity.type
_entity.pdbx_description
1 polymer ?
#
loop_
_entity_poly.entity_id
_entity_poly.type
_entity_poly.pdbx_seq_one_letter_code
_entity_poly.pdbx_strand_id
1 'polypeptide(L)'
;MLWVRITAVVFVLNFKNSLQSYVIPQPEIKVYGEGFSVSIPHVPGINSFTFNGNVNRDLFGFASGDFAANVKMPENGKWIFRDLHNKLKIGDVIYYRIFVVRNGLGYRLEHGRFDVKGKC
;
A
#
# COMPACT_ATOMS: atom_id res chain seq x y z
N MET A 1 43.56 -36.90 2.44
CA MET A 1 43.10 -35.68 1.75
C MET A 1 41.56 -35.69 1.68
N LEU A 2 40.90 -35.72 2.84
CA LEU A 2 39.49 -36.10 2.99
C LEU A 2 38.68 -35.05 3.77
N TRP A 3 39.04 -33.76 3.65
CA TRP A 3 38.39 -32.65 4.38
C TRP A 3 37.81 -31.56 3.47
N VAL A 4 38.02 -31.63 2.15
CA VAL A 4 37.63 -30.56 1.21
C VAL A 4 36.24 -30.80 0.57
N ARG A 5 35.60 -31.95 0.80
CA ARG A 5 34.31 -32.28 0.16
C ARG A 5 33.07 -32.02 1.03
N ILE A 6 33.23 -31.60 2.28
CA ILE A 6 32.09 -31.41 3.21
C ILE A 6 31.59 -29.95 3.24
N THR A 7 32.41 -28.98 2.82
CA THR A 7 32.03 -27.56 2.83
C THR A 7 31.05 -27.16 1.71
N ALA A 8 31.02 -27.88 0.59
CA ALA A 8 30.12 -27.53 -0.52
C ALA A 8 28.66 -27.93 -0.30
N VAL A 9 28.38 -28.92 0.55
CA VAL A 9 27.02 -29.45 0.76
C VAL A 9 26.20 -28.61 1.74
N VAL A 10 26.86 -27.92 2.68
CA VAL A 10 26.17 -27.08 3.69
C VAL A 10 25.68 -25.74 3.11
N PHE A 11 26.24 -25.28 1.98
CA PHE A 11 25.88 -23.99 1.38
C PHE A 11 24.60 -24.05 0.52
N VAL A 12 24.12 -25.25 0.16
CA VAL A 12 23.01 -25.42 -0.79
C VAL A 12 21.63 -25.44 -0.11
N LEU A 13 21.54 -25.50 1.22
CA LEU A 13 20.28 -25.79 1.92
C LEU A 13 19.54 -24.62 2.58
N ASN A 14 20.02 -23.36 2.44
CA ASN A 14 19.40 -22.22 3.13
C ASN A 14 18.74 -21.17 2.23
N PHE A 15 18.65 -21.37 0.91
CA PHE A 15 17.87 -20.50 0.04
C PHE A 15 16.42 -20.97 -0.10
N LYS A 16 15.69 -21.02 1.03
CA LYS A 16 14.22 -20.97 0.99
C LYS A 16 13.79 -19.50 0.82
N ASN A 17 14.19 -18.88 -0.28
CA ASN A 17 13.54 -17.63 -0.69
C ASN A 17 12.13 -18.01 -1.11
N SER A 18 11.18 -17.82 -0.20
CA SER A 18 9.76 -17.88 -0.51
C SER A 18 9.52 -16.98 -1.73
N LEU A 19 9.17 -17.58 -2.87
CA LEU A 19 8.76 -16.89 -4.10
C LEU A 19 7.38 -16.24 -3.96
N GLN A 20 6.98 -15.85 -2.75
CA GLN A 20 5.72 -15.19 -2.53
C GLN A 20 5.84 -13.74 -3.00
N SER A 21 5.21 -13.45 -4.15
CA SER A 21 5.02 -12.09 -4.63
C SER A 21 4.29 -11.28 -3.56
N TYR A 22 4.77 -10.08 -3.28
CA TYR A 22 4.13 -9.20 -2.31
C TYR A 22 2.73 -8.80 -2.81
N VAL A 23 1.77 -8.81 -1.90
CA VAL A 23 0.40 -8.34 -2.15
C VAL A 23 0.17 -7.15 -1.24
N ILE A 24 -0.37 -6.07 -1.80
CA ILE A 24 -0.74 -4.89 -1.02
C ILE A 24 -1.89 -5.30 -0.09
N PRO A 25 -1.76 -5.16 1.23
CA PRO A 25 -2.84 -5.47 2.15
C PRO A 25 -4.02 -4.52 1.93
N GLN A 26 -5.21 -4.94 2.33
CA GLN A 26 -6.37 -4.05 2.34
C GLN A 26 -6.06 -2.80 3.18
N PRO A 27 -6.23 -1.58 2.63
CA PRO A 27 -5.89 -0.38 3.36
C PRO A 27 -6.89 -0.11 4.48
N GLU A 28 -6.39 0.44 5.58
CA GLU A 28 -7.22 1.05 6.62
C GLU A 28 -7.61 2.46 6.15
N ILE A 29 -8.91 2.72 6.06
CA ILE A 29 -9.46 4.03 5.70
C ILE A 29 -10.24 4.57 6.89
N LYS A 30 -9.86 5.75 7.37
CA LYS A 30 -10.52 6.44 8.48
C LYS A 30 -11.04 7.78 8.01
N VAL A 31 -12.31 8.04 8.27
CA VAL A 31 -12.98 9.29 7.93
C VAL A 31 -13.19 10.08 9.20
N TYR A 32 -12.86 11.37 9.18
CA TYR A 32 -12.97 12.24 10.36
C TYR A 32 -14.07 13.30 10.16
N GLY A 33 -14.22 14.20 11.13
CA GLY A 33 -15.04 15.40 10.98
C GLY A 33 -14.67 16.18 9.73
N GLU A 34 -13.37 16.41 9.54
CA GLU A 34 -12.74 17.00 8.36
C GLU A 34 -11.63 16.09 7.85
N GLY A 35 -11.67 15.75 6.56
CA GLY A 35 -10.66 14.91 5.93
C GLY A 35 -10.79 13.41 6.21
N PHE A 36 -9.80 12.67 5.71
CA PHE A 36 -9.68 11.23 5.87
C PHE A 36 -8.22 10.79 5.74
N SER A 37 -7.92 9.60 6.24
CA SER A 37 -6.63 8.96 6.05
C SER A 37 -6.77 7.60 5.41
N VAL A 38 -5.76 7.22 4.63
CA VAL A 38 -5.63 5.89 4.02
C VAL A 38 -4.26 5.36 4.37
N SER A 39 -4.19 4.16 4.94
CA SER A 39 -2.91 3.59 5.35
C SER A 39 -2.77 2.10 5.08
N ILE A 40 -1.52 1.67 4.91
CA ILE A 40 -1.12 0.27 4.90
C ILE A 40 0.01 0.05 5.92
N PRO A 41 0.13 -1.16 6.51
CA PRO A 41 1.26 -1.48 7.36
C PRO A 41 2.58 -1.42 6.58
N HIS A 42 3.63 -0.95 7.24
CA HIS A 42 4.98 -1.02 6.72
C HIS A 42 5.49 -2.47 6.79
N VAL A 43 6.15 -2.91 5.72
CA VAL A 43 6.98 -4.11 5.72
C VAL A 43 8.35 -3.79 5.12
N PRO A 44 9.42 -4.51 5.50
CA PRO A 44 10.75 -4.26 4.99
C PRO A 44 10.79 -4.25 3.46
N GLY A 45 11.52 -3.27 2.93
CA GLY A 45 11.76 -3.09 1.51
C GLY A 45 10.79 -2.15 0.80
N ILE A 46 9.71 -1.66 1.43
CA ILE A 46 8.87 -0.64 0.82
C ILE A 46 9.65 0.69 0.75
N ASN A 47 9.68 1.30 -0.42
CA ASN A 47 10.35 2.58 -0.68
C ASN A 47 9.36 3.73 -0.99
N SER A 48 8.15 3.41 -1.46
CA SER A 48 7.11 4.41 -1.66
C SER A 48 5.72 3.82 -1.67
N PHE A 49 4.74 4.64 -1.26
CA PHE A 49 3.31 4.36 -1.30
C PHE A 49 2.61 5.53 -2.00
N THR A 50 1.93 5.25 -3.10
CA THR A 50 1.13 6.23 -3.83
C THR A 50 -0.34 5.90 -3.66
N PHE A 51 -1.12 6.88 -3.21
CA PHE A 51 -2.58 6.83 -3.21
C PHE A 51 -3.11 7.75 -4.29
N ASN A 52 -4.14 7.30 -5.00
CA ASN A 52 -4.90 8.04 -6.00
C ASN A 52 -6.38 7.74 -5.78
N GLY A 53 -7.25 8.74 -5.79
CA GLY A 53 -8.65 8.55 -5.49
C GLY A 53 -9.57 9.69 -5.92
N ASN A 54 -10.86 9.37 -5.97
CA ASN A 54 -11.98 10.27 -6.25
C ASN A 54 -13.13 9.95 -5.29
N VAL A 55 -13.98 10.93 -4.99
CA VAL A 55 -15.24 10.72 -4.26
C VAL A 55 -16.39 10.68 -5.26
N ASN A 56 -17.26 9.67 -5.15
CA ASN A 56 -18.47 9.44 -5.93
C ASN A 56 -18.26 9.38 -7.47
N ARG A 57 -17.01 9.20 -7.90
CA ARG A 57 -16.62 9.09 -9.31
C ARG A 57 -15.49 8.09 -9.44
N ASP A 58 -15.53 7.26 -10.46
CA ASP A 58 -14.48 6.27 -10.71
C ASP A 58 -13.15 6.91 -11.18
N LEU A 59 -12.08 6.13 -11.17
CA LEU A 59 -10.78 6.49 -11.72
C LEU A 59 -10.64 5.93 -13.14
N PHE A 60 -10.66 6.80 -14.15
CA PHE A 60 -10.52 6.37 -15.55
C PHE A 60 -9.06 6.35 -15.99
N GLY A 61 -8.63 5.19 -16.53
CA GLY A 61 -7.31 5.02 -17.13
C GLY A 61 -6.16 5.36 -16.17
N PHE A 62 -5.27 6.26 -16.59
CA PHE A 62 -4.10 6.65 -15.81
C PHE A 62 -4.31 7.90 -14.94
N ALA A 63 -5.54 8.42 -14.84
CA ALA A 63 -5.83 9.63 -14.05
C ALA A 63 -5.51 9.45 -12.57
N SER A 64 -4.78 10.40 -11.99
CA SER A 64 -4.44 10.41 -10.55
C SER A 64 -5.65 10.63 -9.63
N GLY A 65 -6.75 11.16 -10.17
CA GLY A 65 -7.91 11.57 -9.37
C GLY A 65 -7.68 12.89 -8.64
N ASP A 66 -8.69 13.32 -7.90
CA ASP A 66 -8.69 14.57 -7.12
C ASP A 66 -7.81 14.44 -5.87
N PHE A 67 -7.68 13.22 -5.33
CA PHE A 67 -6.85 12.90 -4.18
C PHE A 67 -5.65 12.09 -4.63
N ALA A 68 -4.47 12.72 -4.67
CA ALA A 68 -3.26 12.05 -5.10
C ALA A 68 -2.05 12.46 -4.26
N ALA A 69 -1.33 11.48 -3.71
CA ALA A 69 -0.01 11.75 -3.14
C ALA A 69 0.91 10.53 -3.22
N ASN A 70 2.21 10.81 -3.28
CA ASN A 70 3.27 9.83 -3.17
C ASN A 70 4.01 10.02 -1.84
N VAL A 71 3.75 9.10 -0.90
CA VAL A 71 4.37 9.07 0.42
C VAL A 71 5.72 8.37 0.31
N LYS A 72 6.77 9.05 0.76
CA LYS A 72 8.18 8.59 0.66
C LYS A 72 8.74 7.99 1.94
N MET A 73 8.05 8.16 3.06
CA MET A 73 8.52 7.68 4.36
C MET A 73 7.35 7.14 5.18
N PRO A 74 7.49 5.97 5.82
CA PRO A 74 6.50 5.49 6.77
C PRO A 74 6.61 6.24 8.09
N GLU A 75 5.54 6.21 8.87
CA GLU A 75 5.41 6.82 10.18
C GLU A 75 4.67 5.84 11.08
N ASN A 76 5.21 5.59 12.28
CA ASN A 76 4.64 4.67 13.27
C ASN A 76 4.27 3.29 12.69
N GLY A 77 5.14 2.74 11.83
CA GLY A 77 4.95 1.43 11.21
C GLY A 77 3.89 1.40 10.10
N LYS A 78 3.46 2.55 9.57
CA LYS A 78 2.47 2.64 8.47
C LYS A 78 2.91 3.60 7.38
N TRP A 79 2.43 3.37 6.17
CA TRP A 79 2.45 4.35 5.09
C TRP A 79 1.08 5.02 5.05
N ILE A 80 1.04 6.35 5.12
CA ILE A 80 -0.22 7.05 5.38
C ILE A 80 -0.39 8.22 4.41
N PHE A 81 -1.46 8.18 3.61
CA PHE A 81 -2.02 9.34 2.94
C PHE A 81 -2.99 10.05 3.88
N ARG A 82 -2.99 11.39 3.87
CA ARG A 82 -3.96 12.21 4.60
C ARG A 82 -4.50 13.30 3.69
N ASP A 83 -5.81 13.42 3.67
CA ASP A 83 -6.51 14.63 3.32
C ASP A 83 -7.04 15.26 4.62
N LEU A 84 -6.87 16.58 4.77
CA LEU A 84 -7.24 17.31 6.00
C LEU A 84 -8.44 18.25 5.80
N HIS A 85 -8.99 18.32 4.59
CA HIS A 85 -9.87 19.42 4.21
C HIS A 85 -11.23 18.97 3.70
N ASN A 86 -11.32 17.78 3.10
CA ASN A 86 -12.55 17.33 2.46
C ASN A 86 -13.50 16.69 3.46
N LYS A 87 -14.69 17.28 3.58
CA LYS A 87 -15.75 16.79 4.46
C LYS A 87 -16.56 15.71 3.74
N LEU A 88 -16.20 14.46 3.98
CA LEU A 88 -16.98 13.32 3.49
C LEU A 88 -18.29 13.17 4.26
N LYS A 89 -19.34 12.75 3.54
CA LYS A 89 -20.67 12.46 4.05
C LYS A 89 -20.88 10.95 4.16
N ILE A 90 -21.74 10.53 5.08
CA ILE A 90 -22.21 9.15 5.11
C ILE A 90 -22.95 8.87 3.80
N GLY A 91 -22.62 7.75 3.16
CA GLY A 91 -23.12 7.38 1.83
C GLY A 91 -22.19 7.78 0.68
N ASP A 92 -21.20 8.64 0.91
CA ASP A 92 -20.16 8.88 -0.10
C ASP A 92 -19.33 7.62 -0.33
N VAL A 93 -18.77 7.50 -1.54
CA VAL A 93 -17.93 6.38 -1.95
C VAL A 93 -16.58 6.91 -2.39
N ILE A 94 -15.51 6.42 -1.79
CA ILE A 94 -14.14 6.68 -2.27
C ILE A 94 -13.77 5.57 -3.24
N TYR A 95 -13.54 5.93 -4.50
CA TYR A 95 -12.91 5.05 -5.49
C TYR A 95 -11.42 5.34 -5.50
N TYR A 96 -10.59 4.31 -5.42
CA TYR A 96 -9.15 4.49 -5.25
C TYR A 96 -8.31 3.40 -5.89
N ARG A 97 -7.03 3.72 -6.07
CA ARG A 97 -5.96 2.77 -6.40
C ARG A 97 -4.72 3.08 -5.58
N ILE A 98 -3.96 2.04 -5.27
CA ILE A 98 -2.70 2.14 -4.51
C ILE A 98 -1.58 1.54 -5.34
N PHE A 99 -0.45 2.24 -5.39
CA PHE A 99 0.80 1.74 -5.95
C PHE A 99 1.89 1.71 -4.89
N VAL A 100 2.55 0.56 -4.72
CA VAL A 100 3.64 0.38 -3.76
C VAL A 100 4.89 -0.03 -4.52
N VAL A 101 6.01 0.63 -4.23
CA VAL A 101 7.33 0.16 -4.69
C VAL A 101 7.99 -0.57 -3.52
N ARG A 102 8.30 -1.85 -3.71
CA ARG A 102 9.00 -2.68 -2.72
C ARG A 102 10.16 -3.43 -3.37
N ASN A 103 11.38 -3.24 -2.85
CA ASN A 103 12.61 -3.85 -3.38
C ASN A 103 12.76 -3.60 -4.90
N GLY A 104 12.45 -2.38 -5.34
CA GLY A 104 12.51 -2.00 -6.76
C GLY A 104 11.36 -2.51 -7.63
N LEU A 105 10.45 -3.34 -7.11
CA LEU A 105 9.30 -3.86 -7.84
C LEU A 105 8.02 -3.08 -7.52
N GLY A 106 7.20 -2.84 -8.54
CA GLY A 106 5.92 -2.14 -8.42
C GLY A 106 4.75 -3.10 -8.20
N TYR A 107 3.90 -2.78 -7.23
CA TYR A 107 2.70 -3.55 -6.87
C TYR A 107 1.48 -2.64 -6.91
N ARG A 108 0.34 -3.17 -7.32
CA ARG A 108 -0.89 -2.41 -7.57
C ARG A 108 -2.08 -3.02 -6.85
N LEU A 109 -2.91 -2.16 -6.28
CA LEU A 109 -4.27 -2.44 -5.87
C LEU A 109 -5.16 -1.52 -6.70
N GLU A 110 -5.92 -2.11 -7.62
CA GLU A 110 -6.82 -1.41 -8.55
C GLU A 110 -8.27 -1.62 -8.13
N HIS A 111 -9.18 -0.76 -8.63
CA HIS A 111 -10.62 -0.84 -8.37
C HIS A 111 -11.00 -0.84 -6.88
N GLY A 112 -10.21 -0.16 -6.05
CA GLY A 112 -10.49 0.01 -4.64
C GLY A 112 -11.78 0.82 -4.45
N ARG A 113 -12.63 0.36 -3.52
CA ARG A 113 -13.88 1.02 -3.18
C ARG A 113 -14.03 1.06 -1.66
N PHE A 114 -14.47 2.20 -1.14
CA PHE A 114 -14.80 2.36 0.27
C PHE A 114 -16.08 3.19 0.43
N ASP A 115 -17.14 2.57 0.95
CA ASP A 115 -18.38 3.25 1.29
C ASP A 115 -18.28 3.88 2.69
N VAL A 116 -18.47 5.19 2.78
CA VAL A 116 -18.41 5.95 4.03
C VAL A 116 -19.64 5.65 4.87
N LYS A 117 -19.46 4.86 5.94
CA LYS A 117 -20.55 4.45 6.85
C LYS A 117 -20.60 5.21 8.16
N GLY A 118 -19.55 5.95 8.49
CA GLY A 118 -19.42 6.66 9.75
C GLY A 118 -18.13 7.47 9.80
N LYS A 119 -17.96 8.22 10.90
CA LYS A 119 -16.77 9.00 11.19
C LYS A 119 -16.13 8.47 12.47
N CYS A 120 -14.81 8.48 12.52
CA CYS A 120 -14.02 8.17 13.71
C CYS A 120 -14.10 9.29 14.75
#